data_AF-A0A7V0XUD0-F1
#
_entry.id   AF-A0A7V0XUD0-F1
#
_cell.length_a   1.000
_cell.length_b   1.000
_cell.length_c   1.000
_cell.angle_alpha   90.00
_cell.angle_beta   90.00
_cell.angle_gamma   90.00
#
_symmetry.space_group_name_H-M   'P 1'
#
loop_
_entity.id
_entity.type
_entity.pdbx_description
1 polymer ?
#
loop_
_entity_poly.entity_id
_entity_poly.type
_entity_poly.pdbx_seq_one_letter_code
_entity_poly.pdbx_strand_id
1 'polypeptide(L)'
;MRINPEFKRNIWLEISKLRLIIGPVILGLILWLSYLNASSSYETIGYWGYRSSIWSKPDRVSYIAEEVGKTALWLFGLITIFWGTILASGSVSSEVQDETWDNQKMSYLGAWEMVWGKLFGRTIYSWYLGAVCMLIYGWSSLLIADRQLAFLKRGAIFILIALLAQAVGFMLSLLGILREQHAKQRESVMYALIALFAGMPFLQQTFENRLPIKWYGMDIHVFRFLFVVLLVFLGWALLGCYRQMREELHAESSPWGALAFGVFCMFFFPGFLQGISGAPVFVNNFSNNIALINSAVPGVSIWLLHDRLRLALAISFGMTYLSILLSSKDLVGFRKLFKLLSADQIKEVLVNLPVWIYSLALNGLLVIL
;
A
#
# COMPACT_ATOMS: atom_id res chain seq x y z
N MET A 1 5.58 3.61 -31.55
CA MET A 1 5.75 3.79 -30.09
C MET A 1 7.05 3.11 -29.67
N ARG A 2 8.06 3.86 -29.22
CA ARG A 2 9.28 3.26 -28.67
C ARG A 2 8.95 2.72 -27.27
N ILE A 3 8.78 1.40 -27.14
CA ILE A 3 8.59 0.75 -25.84
C ILE A 3 9.86 1.00 -25.01
N ASN A 4 9.67 1.32 -23.73
CA ASN A 4 10.77 1.51 -22.79
C ASN A 4 11.74 0.30 -22.85
N PRO A 5 13.03 0.52 -23.14
CA PRO A 5 13.99 -0.56 -23.34
C PRO A 5 14.18 -1.42 -22.09
N GLU A 6 14.09 -0.84 -20.89
CA GLU A 6 14.18 -1.58 -19.63
C GLU A 6 13.01 -2.54 -19.46
N PHE A 7 11.81 -2.08 -19.77
CA PHE A 7 10.62 -2.91 -19.73
C PHE A 7 10.74 -4.07 -20.72
N LYS A 8 11.24 -3.81 -21.93
CA LYS A 8 11.46 -4.85 -22.95
C LYS A 8 12.49 -5.89 -22.50
N ARG A 9 13.60 -5.45 -21.90
CA ARG A 9 14.64 -6.34 -21.34
C ARG A 9 14.04 -7.26 -20.28
N ASN A 10 13.29 -6.70 -19.33
CA ASN A 10 12.68 -7.47 -18.25
C ASN A 10 11.63 -8.47 -18.75
N ILE A 11 10.81 -8.09 -19.75
CA ILE A 11 9.87 -9.03 -20.39
C ILE A 11 10.62 -10.24 -20.96
N TRP A 12 11.74 -10.00 -21.64
CA TRP A 12 12.50 -11.08 -22.26
C TRP A 12 13.15 -12.02 -21.25
N LEU A 13 13.61 -11.48 -20.11
CA LEU A 13 14.21 -12.26 -19.03
C LEU A 13 13.19 -13.07 -18.24
N GLU A 14 12.02 -12.49 -17.94
CA GLU A 14 11.05 -13.14 -17.07
C GLU A 14 10.11 -14.12 -17.81
N ILE A 15 9.80 -13.84 -19.08
CA ILE A 15 8.89 -14.66 -19.89
C ILE A 15 9.67 -15.74 -20.66
N SER A 16 9.98 -16.82 -19.96
CA SER A 16 10.42 -18.07 -20.59
C SER A 16 9.23 -18.94 -21.01
N LYS A 17 9.33 -19.61 -22.16
CA LYS A 17 8.30 -20.54 -22.68
C LYS A 17 7.87 -21.58 -21.64
N LEU A 18 8.84 -22.09 -20.87
CA LEU A 18 8.60 -23.10 -19.84
C LEU A 18 7.83 -22.51 -18.65
N ARG A 19 8.20 -21.31 -18.19
CA ARG A 19 7.49 -20.62 -17.09
C ARG A 19 6.04 -20.30 -17.46
N LEU A 20 5.81 -19.90 -18.71
CA LEU A 20 4.48 -19.57 -19.22
C LEU A 20 3.51 -20.77 -19.21
N ILE A 21 4.01 -21.99 -19.32
CA ILE A 21 3.19 -23.21 -19.27
C ILE A 21 3.09 -23.75 -17.84
N ILE A 22 4.22 -23.88 -17.14
CA ILE A 22 4.25 -24.52 -15.83
C ILE A 22 3.45 -23.74 -14.78
N GLY A 23 3.54 -22.41 -14.76
CA GLY A 23 2.85 -21.58 -13.78
C GLY A 23 1.32 -21.78 -13.79
N PRO A 24 0.64 -21.62 -14.93
CA PRO A 24 -0.78 -21.90 -15.05
C PRO A 24 -1.17 -23.36 -14.77
N VAL A 25 -0.32 -24.34 -15.14
CA VAL A 25 -0.59 -25.75 -14.83
C VAL A 25 -0.60 -25.99 -13.32
N ILE A 26 0.36 -25.45 -12.58
CA ILE A 26 0.40 -25.56 -11.11
C ILE A 26 -0.83 -24.89 -10.49
N LEU A 27 -1.19 -23.68 -10.96
CA LEU A 27 -2.41 -23.00 -10.50
C LEU A 27 -3.66 -23.83 -10.77
N GLY A 28 -3.77 -24.43 -11.96
CA GLY A 28 -4.86 -25.33 -12.33
C GLY A 28 -4.95 -26.53 -11.39
N LEU A 29 -3.83 -27.16 -11.04
CA LEU A 29 -3.79 -28.27 -10.09
C LEU A 29 -4.24 -27.86 -8.68
N ILE A 30 -3.79 -26.71 -8.17
CA ILE A 30 -4.20 -26.22 -6.84
C ILE A 30 -5.70 -25.91 -6.81
N LEU A 31 -6.22 -25.27 -7.85
CA LEU A 31 -7.64 -24.94 -7.96
C LEU A 31 -8.51 -26.18 -8.17
N TRP A 32 -7.98 -27.19 -8.87
CA TRP A 32 -8.62 -28.50 -8.98
C TRP A 32 -8.73 -29.19 -7.62
N LEU A 33 -7.67 -29.17 -6.80
CA LEU A 33 -7.72 -29.69 -5.44
C LEU A 33 -8.73 -28.91 -4.58
N SER A 34 -8.80 -27.59 -4.73
CA SER A 34 -9.82 -26.76 -4.07
C SER A 34 -11.24 -27.17 -4.46
N TYR A 35 -11.47 -27.48 -5.75
CA TYR A 35 -12.76 -27.96 -6.24
C TYR A 35 -13.13 -29.31 -5.62
N LEU A 36 -12.20 -30.27 -5.58
CA LEU A 36 -12.42 -31.58 -4.96
C LEU A 36 -12.73 -31.44 -3.46
N ASN A 37 -11.99 -30.59 -2.75
CA ASN A 37 -12.22 -30.34 -1.32
C ASN A 37 -13.60 -29.72 -1.05
N ALA A 38 -13.99 -28.73 -1.86
CA ALA A 38 -15.31 -28.11 -1.76
C ALA A 38 -16.44 -29.10 -2.05
N SER A 39 -16.25 -30.00 -3.03
CA SER A 39 -17.25 -31.00 -3.39
C SER A 39 -17.48 -32.02 -2.26
N SER A 40 -16.41 -32.51 -1.63
CA SER A 40 -16.47 -33.41 -0.46
C SER A 40 -17.11 -32.73 0.77
N SER A 41 -16.76 -31.46 1.00
CA SER A 41 -17.31 -30.67 2.11
C SER A 41 -18.82 -30.47 1.98
N TYR A 42 -19.31 -30.19 0.76
CA TYR A 42 -20.74 -30.03 0.49
C TYR A 42 -21.56 -31.30 0.78
N GLU A 43 -21.01 -32.48 0.45
CA GLU A 43 -21.67 -33.76 0.72
C GLU A 43 -21.78 -34.00 2.23
N THR A 44 -20.70 -33.75 2.98
CA THR A 44 -20.67 -33.86 4.45
C THR A 44 -21.66 -32.91 5.14
N ILE A 45 -21.76 -31.65 4.69
CA ILE A 45 -22.73 -30.66 5.20
C ILE A 45 -24.18 -31.14 4.95
N GLY A 46 -24.42 -31.83 3.83
CA GLY A 46 -25.72 -32.42 3.51
C GLY A 46 -26.16 -33.53 4.46
N TYR A 47 -25.22 -34.28 5.04
CA TYR A 47 -25.54 -35.37 5.98
C TYR A 47 -25.87 -34.88 7.41
N TRP A 48 -25.24 -33.80 7.88
CA TRP A 48 -25.38 -33.33 9.28
C TRP A 48 -26.09 -31.98 9.46
N GLY A 49 -26.06 -31.09 8.46
CA GLY A 49 -26.37 -29.66 8.65
C GLY A 49 -27.80 -29.21 8.36
N TYR A 50 -28.56 -29.93 7.52
CA TYR A 50 -29.90 -29.49 7.09
C TYR A 50 -31.07 -30.27 7.70
N ARG A 51 -30.78 -31.14 8.69
CA ARG A 51 -31.83 -31.88 9.41
C ARG A 51 -32.58 -31.01 10.43
N SER A 52 -32.12 -29.79 10.75
CA SER A 52 -32.65 -29.02 11.90
C SER A 52 -32.83 -27.51 11.76
N SER A 53 -32.73 -26.84 10.60
CA SER A 53 -33.10 -25.41 10.56
C SER A 53 -33.50 -24.84 9.19
N ILE A 54 -34.48 -23.92 9.28
CA ILE A 54 -35.02 -22.80 8.47
C ILE A 54 -34.27 -22.32 7.20
N TRP A 55 -33.05 -22.74 6.94
CA TRP A 55 -32.27 -22.29 5.78
C TRP A 55 -32.43 -23.26 4.60
N SER A 56 -32.62 -22.73 3.39
CA SER A 56 -32.55 -23.52 2.17
C SER A 56 -31.10 -23.92 1.89
N LYS A 57 -30.85 -25.19 1.56
CA LYS A 57 -29.53 -25.67 1.16
C LYS A 57 -29.00 -24.83 -0.02
N PRO A 58 -27.83 -24.20 0.07
CA PRO A 58 -27.27 -23.45 -1.06
C PRO A 58 -27.01 -24.42 -2.21
N ASP A 59 -27.22 -23.93 -3.43
CA ASP A 59 -26.98 -24.73 -4.63
C ASP A 59 -25.54 -25.26 -4.64
N ARG A 60 -25.37 -26.55 -4.97
CA ARG A 60 -24.05 -27.20 -5.01
C ARG A 60 -23.03 -26.38 -5.81
N VAL A 61 -23.48 -25.82 -6.93
CA VAL A 61 -22.65 -25.03 -7.85
C VAL A 61 -22.19 -23.72 -7.20
N SER A 62 -23.07 -23.01 -6.48
CA SER A 62 -22.72 -21.72 -5.87
C SER A 62 -21.79 -21.88 -4.68
N TYR A 63 -21.97 -22.93 -3.87
CA TYR A 63 -21.05 -23.25 -2.77
C TYR A 63 -19.64 -23.57 -3.27
N ILE A 64 -19.53 -24.49 -4.26
CA ILE A 64 -18.24 -24.86 -4.82
C ILE A 64 -17.57 -23.66 -5.51
N ALA A 65 -18.35 -22.87 -6.25
CA ALA A 65 -17.84 -21.65 -6.87
C ALA A 65 -17.29 -20.68 -5.82
N GLU A 66 -17.98 -20.46 -4.70
CA GLU A 66 -17.51 -19.56 -3.65
C GLU A 66 -16.17 -20.00 -3.05
N GLU A 67 -16.02 -21.28 -2.74
CA GLU A 67 -14.78 -21.81 -2.16
C GLU A 67 -13.61 -21.74 -3.14
N VAL A 68 -13.82 -22.13 -4.41
CA VAL A 68 -12.81 -22.00 -5.47
C VAL A 68 -12.47 -20.53 -5.74
N GLY A 69 -13.44 -19.63 -5.65
CA GLY A 69 -13.23 -18.19 -5.80
C GLY A 69 -12.37 -17.61 -4.67
N LYS A 70 -12.61 -18.02 -3.42
CA LYS A 70 -11.79 -17.64 -2.27
C LYS A 70 -10.35 -18.13 -2.43
N THR A 71 -10.14 -19.38 -2.82
CA THR A 71 -8.80 -19.93 -3.01
C THR A 71 -8.06 -19.24 -4.15
N ALA A 72 -8.74 -18.93 -5.26
CA ALA A 72 -8.16 -18.14 -6.36
C ALA A 72 -7.72 -16.74 -5.90
N LEU A 73 -8.53 -16.07 -5.08
CA LEU A 73 -8.21 -14.73 -4.56
C LEU A 73 -7.05 -14.77 -3.53
N TRP A 74 -6.96 -15.83 -2.71
CA TRP A 74 -5.80 -16.05 -1.83
C TRP A 74 -4.52 -16.30 -2.63
N LEU A 75 -4.58 -17.11 -3.70
CA LEU A 75 -3.45 -17.34 -4.60
C LEU A 75 -3.01 -16.05 -5.29
N PHE A 76 -3.95 -15.20 -5.72
CA PHE A 76 -3.64 -13.86 -6.22
C PHE A 76 -2.87 -13.04 -5.17
N GLY A 77 -3.33 -13.04 -3.92
CA GLY A 77 -2.62 -12.37 -2.83
C GLY A 77 -1.18 -12.87 -2.65
N LEU A 78 -0.97 -14.19 -2.62
CA LEU A 78 0.36 -14.77 -2.45
C LEU A 78 1.30 -14.49 -3.64
N ILE A 79 0.79 -14.54 -4.87
CA ILE A 79 1.63 -14.40 -6.05
C ILE A 79 1.86 -12.92 -6.40
N THR A 80 0.81 -12.11 -6.36
CA THR A 80 0.88 -10.72 -6.83
C THR A 80 1.22 -9.74 -5.72
N ILE A 81 0.67 -9.92 -4.52
CA ILE A 81 1.01 -9.04 -3.37
C ILE A 81 2.34 -9.50 -2.77
N PHE A 82 2.43 -10.74 -2.28
CA PHE A 82 3.61 -11.21 -1.55
C PHE A 82 4.82 -11.40 -2.47
N TRP A 83 4.72 -12.30 -3.45
CA TRP A 83 5.84 -12.59 -4.35
C TRP A 83 6.16 -11.40 -5.28
N GLY A 84 5.14 -10.69 -5.76
CA GLY A 84 5.34 -9.47 -6.55
C GLY A 84 6.13 -8.40 -5.80
N THR A 85 5.89 -8.20 -4.49
CA THR A 85 6.64 -7.21 -3.70
C THR A 85 8.11 -7.59 -3.55
N ILE A 86 8.42 -8.87 -3.37
CA ILE A 86 9.81 -9.37 -3.31
C ILE A 86 10.53 -9.13 -4.66
N LEU A 87 9.85 -9.38 -5.78
CA LEU A 87 10.40 -9.12 -7.11
C LEU A 87 10.61 -7.61 -7.36
N ALA A 88 9.66 -6.78 -6.93
CA ALA A 88 9.76 -5.33 -7.06
C ALA A 88 10.92 -4.77 -6.23
N SER A 89 11.06 -5.15 -4.96
CA SER A 89 12.15 -4.70 -4.09
C SER A 89 13.51 -5.17 -4.59
N GLY A 90 13.60 -6.39 -5.12
CA GLY A 90 14.81 -6.97 -5.70
C GLY A 90 15.24 -6.36 -7.05
N SER A 91 14.39 -5.56 -7.70
CA SER A 91 14.63 -5.06 -9.05
C SER A 91 15.87 -4.17 -9.22
N VAL A 92 16.23 -3.41 -8.18
CA VAL A 92 17.46 -2.61 -8.15
C VAL A 92 18.54 -3.32 -7.35
N SER A 93 18.18 -3.92 -6.21
CA SER A 93 19.13 -4.60 -5.32
C SER A 93 19.96 -5.68 -6.03
N SER A 94 19.36 -6.50 -6.90
CA SER A 94 20.14 -7.53 -7.58
C SER A 94 21.13 -6.95 -8.59
N GLU A 95 20.80 -5.82 -9.22
CA GLU A 95 21.70 -5.19 -10.19
C GLU A 95 22.85 -4.43 -9.54
N VAL A 96 22.61 -3.89 -8.33
CA VAL A 96 23.67 -3.36 -7.46
C VAL A 96 24.61 -4.49 -7.05
N GLN A 97 24.06 -5.65 -6.69
CA GLN A 97 24.85 -6.83 -6.37
C GLN A 97 25.66 -7.35 -7.58
N ASP A 98 25.09 -7.27 -8.78
CA ASP A 98 25.73 -7.70 -10.03
C ASP A 98 26.67 -6.63 -10.63
N GLU A 99 26.91 -5.50 -9.92
CA GLU A 99 27.75 -4.37 -10.39
C GLU A 99 27.33 -3.77 -11.75
N THR A 100 26.07 -3.99 -12.14
CA THR A 100 25.53 -3.48 -13.42
C THR A 100 24.78 -2.16 -13.27
N TRP A 101 24.50 -1.75 -12.03
CA TRP A 101 23.73 -0.55 -11.72
C TRP A 101 24.39 0.74 -12.21
N ASP A 102 25.71 0.90 -12.02
CA ASP A 102 26.41 2.12 -12.44
C ASP A 102 26.44 2.29 -13.97
N ASN A 103 26.52 1.19 -14.71
CA ASN A 103 26.39 1.21 -16.17
C ASN A 103 24.99 1.68 -16.61
N GLN A 104 23.95 1.36 -15.85
CA GLN A 104 22.60 1.87 -16.13
C GLN A 104 22.44 3.34 -15.81
N LYS A 105 23.11 3.87 -14.77
CA LYS A 105 23.08 5.32 -14.47
C LYS A 105 23.64 6.16 -15.61
N MET A 106 24.63 5.62 -16.32
CA MET A 106 25.22 6.26 -17.51
C MET A 106 24.33 6.14 -18.76
N SER A 107 23.28 5.33 -18.71
CA SER A 107 22.31 5.24 -19.81
C SER A 107 21.44 6.50 -19.88
N TYR A 108 20.97 6.83 -21.08
CA TYR A 108 20.17 8.04 -21.34
C TYR A 108 18.73 7.99 -20.73
N LEU A 109 18.41 7.00 -19.89
CA LEU A 109 17.05 6.80 -19.42
C LEU A 109 16.66 7.80 -18.33
N GLY A 110 15.47 8.37 -18.48
CA GLY A 110 14.91 9.25 -17.45
C GLY A 110 14.47 8.48 -16.19
N ALA A 111 14.49 9.15 -15.04
CA ALA A 111 14.07 8.55 -13.76
C ALA A 111 12.67 7.90 -13.81
N TRP A 112 11.72 8.53 -14.48
CA TRP A 112 10.35 7.99 -14.61
C TRP A 112 10.32 6.73 -15.47
N GLU A 113 11.04 6.72 -16.59
CA GLU A 113 11.16 5.55 -17.46
C GLU A 113 11.80 4.38 -16.70
N MET A 114 12.84 4.66 -15.89
CA MET A 114 13.50 3.65 -15.08
C MET A 114 12.56 3.05 -14.01
N VAL A 115 11.77 3.89 -13.32
CA VAL A 115 10.80 3.43 -12.31
C VAL A 115 9.76 2.50 -12.93
N TRP A 116 9.09 2.89 -14.01
CA TRP A 116 8.08 2.02 -14.65
C TRP A 116 8.69 0.75 -15.23
N GLY A 117 9.88 0.87 -15.83
CA GLY A 117 10.60 -0.26 -16.42
C GLY A 117 10.96 -1.33 -15.40
N LYS A 118 11.37 -0.92 -14.19
CA LYS A 118 11.77 -1.83 -13.11
C LYS A 118 10.59 -2.34 -12.30
N LEU A 119 9.67 -1.46 -11.93
CA LEU A 119 8.51 -1.81 -11.10
C LEU A 119 7.61 -2.82 -11.81
N PHE A 120 7.27 -2.59 -13.08
CA PHE A 120 6.39 -3.48 -13.84
C PHE A 120 7.15 -4.55 -14.62
N GLY A 121 8.38 -4.26 -15.05
CA GLY A 121 9.15 -5.23 -15.83
C GLY A 121 9.42 -6.51 -15.05
N ARG A 122 9.93 -6.40 -13.82
CA ARG A 122 10.27 -7.58 -13.01
C ARG A 122 9.07 -8.27 -12.41
N THR A 123 7.95 -7.56 -12.24
CA THR A 123 6.69 -8.11 -11.71
C THR A 123 5.77 -8.65 -12.80
N ILE A 124 6.12 -8.53 -14.09
CA ILE A 124 5.23 -8.88 -15.20
C ILE A 124 4.75 -10.33 -15.15
N TYR A 125 5.64 -11.26 -14.78
CA TYR A 125 5.30 -12.68 -14.65
C TYR A 125 4.34 -12.94 -13.48
N SER A 126 4.51 -12.21 -12.38
CA SER A 126 3.59 -12.26 -11.23
C SER A 126 2.21 -11.71 -11.60
N TRP A 127 2.14 -10.63 -12.39
CA TRP A 127 0.88 -10.11 -12.94
C TRP A 127 0.21 -11.05 -13.93
N TYR A 128 0.98 -11.78 -14.74
CA TYR A 128 0.46 -12.82 -15.62
C TYR A 128 -0.26 -13.93 -14.84
N LEU A 129 0.40 -14.49 -13.81
CA LEU A 129 -0.20 -15.52 -12.96
C LEU A 129 -1.39 -14.97 -12.16
N GLY A 130 -1.27 -13.76 -11.62
CA GLY A 130 -2.35 -13.06 -10.94
C GLY A 130 -3.57 -12.84 -11.84
N ALA A 131 -3.36 -12.51 -13.11
CA ALA A 131 -4.45 -12.35 -14.08
C ALA A 131 -5.22 -13.66 -14.28
N VAL A 132 -4.54 -14.81 -14.34
CA VAL A 132 -5.19 -16.13 -14.40
C VAL A 132 -6.06 -16.37 -13.16
N CYS A 133 -5.53 -16.09 -11.96
CA CYS A 133 -6.29 -16.20 -10.71
C CYS A 133 -7.52 -15.26 -10.70
N MET A 134 -7.37 -14.03 -11.19
CA MET A 134 -8.45 -13.04 -11.25
C MET A 134 -9.55 -13.42 -12.26
N LEU A 135 -9.18 -14.04 -13.39
CA LEU A 135 -10.15 -14.57 -14.35
C LEU A 135 -10.98 -15.70 -13.74
N ILE A 136 -10.35 -16.61 -12.99
CA ILE A 136 -11.05 -17.72 -12.33
C ILE A 136 -11.95 -17.21 -11.20
N TYR A 137 -11.48 -16.23 -10.43
CA TYR A 137 -12.31 -15.53 -9.43
C TYR A 137 -13.52 -14.84 -10.08
N GLY A 138 -13.32 -14.19 -11.23
CA GLY A 138 -14.39 -13.59 -12.02
C GLY A 138 -15.41 -14.63 -12.50
N TRP A 139 -14.94 -15.73 -13.05
CA TRP A 139 -15.78 -16.84 -13.50
C TRP A 139 -16.61 -17.44 -12.35
N SER A 140 -15.99 -17.68 -11.21
CA SER A 140 -16.65 -18.12 -9.98
C SER A 140 -17.77 -17.15 -9.54
N SER A 141 -17.52 -15.84 -9.63
CA SER A 141 -18.49 -14.83 -9.23
C SER A 141 -19.72 -14.73 -10.15
N LEU A 142 -19.58 -15.05 -11.44
CA LEU A 142 -20.68 -15.04 -12.40
C LEU A 142 -21.71 -16.14 -12.12
N LEU A 143 -21.28 -17.23 -11.48
CA LEU A 143 -22.16 -18.33 -11.06
C LEU A 143 -23.02 -17.97 -9.84
N ILE A 144 -22.83 -16.78 -9.24
CA ILE A 144 -23.52 -16.31 -8.03
C ILE A 144 -24.31 -15.04 -8.39
N ALA A 145 -25.62 -15.19 -8.60
CA ALA A 145 -26.51 -14.17 -9.21
C ALA A 145 -26.49 -12.79 -8.54
N ASP A 146 -26.20 -12.68 -7.24
CA ASP A 146 -26.24 -11.42 -6.48
C ASP A 146 -24.87 -10.76 -6.20
N ARG A 147 -23.75 -11.31 -6.70
CA ARG A 147 -22.39 -10.87 -6.30
C ARG A 147 -21.50 -10.29 -7.40
N GLN A 148 -22.01 -10.09 -8.61
CA GLN A 148 -21.23 -9.57 -9.74
C GLN A 148 -20.56 -8.20 -9.44
N LEU A 149 -21.30 -7.28 -8.81
CA LEU A 149 -20.75 -5.97 -8.45
C LEU A 149 -19.74 -6.05 -7.29
N ALA A 150 -19.87 -7.05 -6.42
CA ALA A 150 -18.95 -7.28 -5.31
C ALA A 150 -17.60 -7.81 -5.80
N PHE A 151 -17.59 -8.62 -6.87
CA PHE A 151 -16.37 -9.07 -7.54
C PHE A 151 -15.53 -7.90 -8.04
N LEU A 152 -16.12 -6.99 -8.82
CA LEU A 152 -15.39 -5.84 -9.38
C LEU A 152 -14.78 -4.97 -8.27
N LYS A 153 -15.54 -4.72 -7.20
CA LYS A 153 -15.08 -3.91 -6.05
C LYS A 153 -13.92 -4.58 -5.31
N ARG A 154 -14.06 -5.86 -4.95
CA ARG A 154 -13.01 -6.60 -4.21
C ARG A 154 -11.77 -6.80 -5.07
N GLY A 155 -11.95 -7.19 -6.33
CA GLY A 155 -10.87 -7.35 -7.30
C GLY A 155 -10.06 -6.07 -7.48
N ALA A 156 -10.73 -4.92 -7.64
CA ALA A 156 -10.06 -3.62 -7.77
C ALA A 156 -9.24 -3.27 -6.52
N ILE A 157 -9.76 -3.53 -5.32
CA ILE A 157 -9.02 -3.30 -4.06
C ILE A 157 -7.77 -4.18 -3.99
N PHE A 158 -7.87 -5.46 -4.33
CA PHE A 158 -6.73 -6.38 -4.33
C PHE A 158 -5.63 -5.97 -5.32
N ILE A 159 -6.01 -5.51 -6.51
CA ILE A 159 -5.08 -4.96 -7.50
C ILE A 159 -4.37 -3.71 -6.93
N LEU A 160 -5.10 -2.81 -6.30
CA LEU A 160 -4.53 -1.60 -5.69
C LEU A 160 -3.60 -1.92 -4.51
N ILE A 161 -3.96 -2.88 -3.65
CA ILE A 161 -3.08 -3.35 -2.56
C ILE A 161 -1.80 -3.95 -3.14
N ALA A 162 -1.90 -4.76 -4.19
CA ALA A 162 -0.73 -5.35 -4.83
C ALA A 162 0.21 -4.28 -5.41
N LEU A 163 -0.33 -3.32 -6.13
CA LEU A 163 0.45 -2.21 -6.70
C LEU A 163 1.09 -1.34 -5.60
N LEU A 164 0.33 -1.04 -4.54
CA LEU A 164 0.84 -0.25 -3.41
C LEU A 164 1.98 -0.99 -2.71
N ALA A 165 1.81 -2.28 -2.41
CA ALA A 165 2.83 -3.09 -1.74
C ALA A 165 4.12 -3.18 -2.59
N GLN A 166 3.98 -3.40 -3.91
CA GLN A 166 5.11 -3.43 -4.85
C GLN A 166 5.83 -2.07 -4.91
N ALA A 167 5.09 -0.96 -4.98
CA ALA A 167 5.66 0.39 -5.00
C ALA A 167 6.40 0.73 -3.69
N VAL A 168 5.81 0.39 -2.54
CA VAL A 168 6.45 0.60 -1.23
C VAL A 168 7.70 -0.27 -1.09
N GLY A 169 7.64 -1.55 -1.50
CA GLY A 169 8.79 -2.45 -1.45
C GLY A 169 9.95 -1.96 -2.33
N PHE A 170 9.66 -1.42 -3.51
CA PHE A 170 10.64 -0.79 -4.40
C PHE A 170 11.21 0.51 -3.83
N MET A 171 10.38 1.36 -3.23
CA MET A 171 10.83 2.58 -2.56
C MET A 171 11.77 2.28 -1.37
N LEU A 172 11.45 1.27 -0.56
CA LEU A 172 12.29 0.88 0.56
C LEU A 172 13.64 0.30 0.10
N SER A 173 13.68 -0.44 -1.01
CA SER A 173 14.94 -0.97 -1.53
C SER A 173 15.86 0.11 -2.10
N LEU A 174 15.31 1.13 -2.78
CA LEU A 174 16.08 2.30 -3.22
C LEU A 174 16.66 3.08 -2.03
N LEU A 175 15.87 3.28 -0.97
CA LEU A 175 16.34 3.95 0.25
C LEU A 175 17.48 3.18 0.93
N GLY A 176 17.47 1.84 0.87
CA GLY A 176 18.56 1.00 1.35
C GLY A 176 19.86 1.23 0.57
N ILE A 177 19.79 1.25 -0.76
CA ILE A 177 20.95 1.43 -1.66
C ILE A 177 21.59 2.81 -1.47
N LEU A 178 20.79 3.86 -1.30
CA LEU A 178 21.28 5.23 -1.06
C LEU A 178 22.11 5.37 0.22
N ARG A 179 21.99 4.43 1.18
CA ARG A 179 22.67 4.51 2.48
C ARG A 179 23.85 3.60 2.61
N GLU A 180 23.71 2.38 2.12
CA GLU A 180 24.73 1.37 2.19
C GLU A 180 25.00 0.90 0.76
N GLN A 181 26.18 1.22 0.23
CA GLN A 181 26.63 0.84 -1.13
C GLN A 181 26.65 -0.69 -1.35
N HIS A 182 26.22 -1.49 -0.36
CA HIS A 182 26.22 -2.95 -0.35
C HIS A 182 24.89 -3.53 0.14
N ALA A 183 23.75 -3.00 -0.31
CA ALA A 183 22.46 -3.60 -0.01
C ALA A 183 22.35 -5.02 -0.60
N LYS A 184 22.51 -6.05 0.26
CA LYS A 184 22.50 -7.46 -0.15
C LYS A 184 21.08 -7.92 -0.46
N GLN A 185 20.92 -8.94 -1.30
CA GLN A 185 19.62 -9.54 -1.65
C GLN A 185 18.75 -9.90 -0.43
N ARG A 186 19.35 -10.26 0.72
CA ARG A 186 18.65 -10.54 1.98
C ARG A 186 17.87 -9.31 2.52
N GLU A 187 18.35 -8.10 2.28
CA GLU A 187 17.70 -6.86 2.73
C GLU A 187 16.49 -6.50 1.87
N SER A 188 16.51 -6.86 0.58
CA SER A 188 15.34 -6.69 -0.30
C SER A 188 14.12 -7.50 0.17
N VAL A 189 14.34 -8.66 0.79
CA VAL A 189 13.28 -9.47 1.41
C VAL A 189 12.75 -8.78 2.68
N MET A 190 13.62 -8.21 3.51
CA MET A 190 13.21 -7.47 4.70
C MET A 190 12.33 -6.26 4.33
N TYR A 191 12.71 -5.50 3.30
CA TYR A 191 11.91 -4.39 2.80
C TYR A 191 10.54 -4.85 2.27
N ALA A 192 10.49 -5.99 1.59
CA ALA A 192 9.24 -6.58 1.14
C ALA A 192 8.33 -7.02 2.30
N LEU A 193 8.91 -7.57 3.37
CA LEU A 193 8.16 -7.95 4.57
C LEU A 193 7.57 -6.73 5.28
N ILE A 194 8.34 -5.63 5.42
CA ILE A 194 7.84 -4.38 6.02
C ILE A 194 6.67 -3.83 5.19
N ALA A 195 6.80 -3.80 3.87
CA ALA A 195 5.73 -3.36 2.96
C ALA A 195 4.47 -4.25 3.08
N LEU A 196 4.66 -5.56 3.23
CA LEU A 196 3.55 -6.51 3.42
C LEU A 196 2.84 -6.30 4.77
N PHE A 197 3.59 -6.13 5.87
CA PHE A 197 3.00 -5.86 7.18
C PHE A 197 2.19 -4.56 7.19
N ALA A 198 2.65 -3.53 6.48
CA ALA A 198 1.88 -2.30 6.29
C ALA A 198 0.57 -2.52 5.50
N GLY A 199 0.52 -3.51 4.61
CA GLY A 199 -0.65 -3.86 3.80
C GLY A 199 -1.69 -4.74 4.51
N MET A 200 -1.31 -5.48 5.55
CA MET A 200 -2.18 -6.46 6.24
C MET A 200 -3.49 -5.88 6.82
N PRO A 201 -3.50 -4.70 7.48
CA PRO A 201 -4.74 -4.12 8.00
C PRO A 201 -5.78 -3.86 6.91
N PHE A 202 -5.34 -3.50 5.70
CA PHE A 202 -6.22 -3.28 4.55
C PHE A 202 -6.82 -4.59 4.04
N LEU A 203 -6.04 -5.68 4.05
CA LEU A 203 -6.53 -7.01 3.65
C LEU A 203 -7.61 -7.52 4.61
N GLN A 204 -7.43 -7.37 5.92
CA GLN A 204 -8.42 -7.79 6.93
C GLN A 204 -9.77 -7.08 6.74
N GLN A 205 -9.74 -5.77 6.49
CA GLN A 205 -10.94 -4.95 6.27
C GLN A 205 -11.74 -5.38 5.01
N THR A 206 -11.11 -5.99 4.00
CA THR A 206 -11.81 -6.46 2.80
C THR A 206 -12.73 -7.66 3.05
N PHE A 207 -12.43 -8.47 4.07
CA PHE A 207 -13.21 -9.67 4.40
C PHE A 207 -14.29 -9.41 5.46
N GLU A 208 -14.12 -8.38 6.28
CA GLU A 208 -15.07 -8.00 7.32
C GLU A 208 -16.11 -7.01 6.78
N ASN A 209 -17.32 -7.49 6.47
CA ASN A 209 -18.46 -6.67 6.04
C ASN A 209 -19.05 -5.78 7.17
N ARG A 210 -18.30 -5.46 8.22
CA ARG A 210 -18.88 -4.89 9.45
C ARG A 210 -18.57 -3.41 9.62
N LEU A 211 -19.67 -2.65 9.64
CA LEU A 211 -19.84 -1.24 10.02
C LEU A 211 -19.25 -0.19 9.05
N PRO A 212 -19.96 0.92 8.79
CA PRO A 212 -19.40 2.06 8.08
C PRO A 212 -18.17 2.60 8.83
N ILE A 213 -17.12 2.97 8.10
CA ILE A 213 -15.97 3.66 8.69
C ILE A 213 -16.41 5.10 8.94
N LYS A 214 -16.36 5.52 10.21
CA LYS A 214 -16.51 6.92 10.58
C LYS A 214 -15.20 7.65 10.34
N TRP A 215 -15.18 8.55 9.36
CA TRP A 215 -14.06 9.45 9.08
C TRP A 215 -14.53 10.89 9.24
N TYR A 216 -13.91 11.65 10.14
CA TYR A 216 -14.39 12.99 10.56
C TYR A 216 -15.84 13.01 11.08
N GLY A 217 -16.34 11.88 11.58
CA GLY A 217 -17.73 11.73 12.02
C GLY A 217 -18.73 11.46 10.88
N MET A 218 -18.27 11.43 9.62
CA MET A 218 -19.08 10.99 8.48
C MET A 218 -19.05 9.47 8.36
N ASP A 219 -20.22 8.84 8.26
CA ASP A 219 -20.35 7.41 7.98
C ASP A 219 -20.08 7.16 6.49
N ILE A 220 -18.89 6.66 6.18
CA ILE A 220 -18.48 6.33 4.80
C ILE A 220 -18.46 4.81 4.64
N HIS A 221 -18.99 4.33 3.51
CA HIS A 221 -18.88 2.92 3.14
C HIS A 221 -17.41 2.49 3.00
N VAL A 222 -17.03 1.42 3.71
CA VAL A 222 -15.68 0.86 3.78
C VAL A 222 -15.02 0.74 2.41
N PHE A 223 -15.72 0.17 1.42
CA PHE A 223 -15.18 -0.03 0.07
C PHE A 223 -14.82 1.27 -0.65
N ARG A 224 -15.67 2.31 -0.54
CA ARG A 224 -15.42 3.60 -1.20
C ARG A 224 -14.23 4.29 -0.54
N PHE A 225 -14.18 4.23 0.79
CA PHE A 225 -13.10 4.80 1.56
C PHE A 225 -11.76 4.11 1.23
N LEU A 226 -11.69 2.78 1.33
CA LEU A 226 -10.49 2.00 1.02
C LEU A 226 -9.98 2.23 -0.41
N PHE A 227 -10.88 2.25 -1.39
CA PHE A 227 -10.50 2.46 -2.79
C PHE A 227 -9.81 3.81 -3.00
N VAL A 228 -10.39 4.90 -2.45
CA VAL A 228 -9.82 6.25 -2.55
C VAL A 228 -8.50 6.33 -1.79
N VAL A 229 -8.44 5.79 -0.58
CA VAL A 229 -7.21 5.79 0.24
C VAL A 229 -6.08 5.07 -0.48
N LEU A 230 -6.32 3.86 -1.00
CA LEU A 230 -5.32 3.10 -1.72
C LEU A 230 -4.82 3.84 -2.97
N LEU A 231 -5.69 4.49 -3.73
CA LEU A 231 -5.29 5.30 -4.89
C LEU A 231 -4.39 6.48 -4.48
N VAL A 232 -4.77 7.20 -3.43
CA VAL A 232 -3.99 8.35 -2.94
C VAL A 232 -2.63 7.91 -2.42
N PHE A 233 -2.58 6.84 -1.61
CA PHE A 233 -1.32 6.30 -1.11
C PHE A 233 -0.45 5.71 -2.22
N LEU A 234 -1.05 5.11 -3.26
CA LEU A 234 -0.32 4.64 -4.42
C LEU A 234 0.29 5.81 -5.20
N GLY A 235 -0.44 6.91 -5.36
CA GLY A 235 0.09 8.14 -5.94
C GLY A 235 1.31 8.66 -5.17
N TRP A 236 1.23 8.71 -3.83
CA TRP A 236 2.35 9.09 -2.98
C TRP A 236 3.53 8.13 -3.05
N ALA A 237 3.28 6.82 -3.09
CA ALA A 237 4.32 5.81 -3.22
C ALA A 237 5.08 5.95 -4.55
N LEU A 238 4.36 6.14 -5.67
CA LEU A 238 4.97 6.36 -6.99
C LEU A 238 5.78 7.67 -7.05
N LEU A 239 5.27 8.75 -6.46
CA LEU A 239 6.01 10.00 -6.32
C LEU A 239 7.29 9.82 -5.50
N GLY A 240 7.22 9.03 -4.42
CA GLY A 240 8.38 8.64 -3.61
C GLY A 240 9.42 7.87 -4.42
N CYS A 241 9.00 6.86 -5.17
CA CYS A 241 9.86 6.07 -6.06
C CYS A 241 10.56 6.95 -7.11
N TYR A 242 9.82 7.85 -7.76
CA TYR A 242 10.36 8.79 -8.74
C TYR A 242 11.39 9.72 -8.13
N ARG A 243 11.10 10.26 -6.95
CA ARG A 243 11.97 11.24 -6.33
C ARG A 243 13.28 10.60 -5.84
N GLN A 244 13.21 9.41 -5.26
CA GLN A 244 14.40 8.65 -4.87
C GLN A 244 15.23 8.24 -6.09
N MET A 245 14.58 7.84 -7.19
CA MET A 245 15.29 7.53 -8.43
C MET A 245 16.01 8.74 -9.02
N ARG A 246 15.45 9.95 -8.89
CA ARG A 246 16.14 11.19 -9.31
C ARG A 246 17.38 11.47 -8.48
N GLU A 247 17.27 11.31 -7.16
CA GLU A 247 18.40 11.50 -6.24
C GLU A 247 19.54 10.53 -6.58
N GLU A 248 19.20 9.28 -6.90
CA GLU A 248 20.16 8.24 -7.31
C GLU A 248 20.79 8.51 -8.69
N LEU A 249 20.08 9.20 -9.60
CA LEU A 249 20.60 9.66 -10.90
C LEU A 249 21.27 11.04 -10.82
N HIS A 250 21.56 11.54 -9.60
CA HIS A 250 22.17 12.85 -9.35
C HIS A 250 21.39 14.04 -9.93
N ALA A 251 20.09 13.88 -10.19
CA ALA A 251 19.20 14.97 -10.55
C ALA A 251 18.67 15.64 -9.28
N GLU A 252 18.65 16.97 -9.27
CA GLU A 252 18.13 17.75 -8.12
C GLU A 252 16.68 17.35 -7.83
N SER A 253 16.39 16.98 -6.58
CA SER A 253 15.03 16.67 -6.13
C SER A 253 14.46 17.85 -5.34
N SER A 254 13.19 18.15 -5.60
CA SER A 254 12.51 19.26 -4.94
C SER A 254 11.94 18.83 -3.58
N PRO A 255 12.12 19.63 -2.50
CA PRO A 255 11.66 19.26 -1.14
C PRO A 255 10.13 19.29 -0.99
N TRP A 256 9.42 19.98 -1.88
CA TRP A 256 7.97 20.18 -1.82
C TRP A 256 7.16 18.88 -1.75
N GLY A 257 7.63 17.81 -2.39
CA GLY A 257 6.92 16.53 -2.36
C GLY A 257 6.84 15.90 -0.97
N ALA A 258 7.88 16.07 -0.13
CA ALA A 258 7.89 15.52 1.23
C ALA A 258 7.00 16.35 2.15
N LEU A 259 7.00 17.67 1.97
CA LEU A 259 6.13 18.57 2.72
C LEU A 259 4.66 18.29 2.45
N ALA A 260 4.29 18.16 1.17
CA ALA A 260 2.91 17.87 0.79
C ALA A 260 2.44 16.52 1.34
N PHE A 261 3.31 15.51 1.39
CA PHE A 261 3.00 14.23 2.05
C PHE A 261 2.83 14.38 3.57
N GLY A 262 3.69 15.15 4.24
CA GLY A 262 3.57 15.44 5.66
C GLY A 262 2.25 16.11 6.02
N VAL A 263 1.86 17.14 5.27
CA VAL A 263 0.57 17.83 5.40
C VAL A 263 -0.59 16.86 5.15
N PHE A 264 -0.49 16.00 4.14
CA PHE A 264 -1.49 14.97 3.88
C PHE A 264 -1.66 14.03 5.08
N CYS A 265 -0.58 13.54 5.70
CA CYS A 265 -0.65 12.68 6.88
C CYS A 265 -1.28 13.39 8.09
N MET A 266 -0.97 14.68 8.30
CA MET A 266 -1.59 15.49 9.36
C MET A 266 -3.08 15.62 9.20
N PHE A 267 -3.60 15.67 7.97
CA PHE A 267 -5.03 15.72 7.73
C PHE A 267 -5.66 14.32 7.78
N PHE A 268 -5.01 13.31 7.22
CA PHE A 268 -5.61 12.00 7.01
C PHE A 268 -5.86 11.22 8.31
N PHE A 269 -4.84 11.10 9.18
CA PHE A 269 -4.89 10.23 10.35
C PHE A 269 -5.79 10.73 11.49
N PRO A 270 -5.82 12.05 11.84
CA PRO A 270 -6.77 12.54 12.84
C PRO A 270 -8.23 12.33 12.46
N GLY A 271 -8.53 12.14 11.18
CA GLY A 271 -9.88 11.82 10.72
C GLY A 271 -10.44 10.52 11.29
N PHE A 272 -9.60 9.58 11.75
CA PHE A 272 -10.03 8.35 12.44
C PHE A 272 -10.31 8.53 13.93
N LEU A 273 -9.94 9.68 14.52
CA LEU A 273 -10.31 9.99 15.89
C LEU A 273 -11.81 10.25 15.96
N GLN A 274 -12.52 9.21 16.41
CA GLN A 274 -13.88 9.30 16.86
C GLN A 274 -13.85 9.80 18.30
N GLY A 275 -14.78 10.70 18.64
CA GLY A 275 -14.95 11.07 20.04
C GLY A 275 -15.29 9.86 20.86
N ILE A 276 -14.94 9.92 22.13
CA ILE A 276 -15.23 8.87 23.11
C ILE A 276 -16.75 8.71 23.19
N SER A 277 -17.32 7.94 22.27
CA SER A 277 -18.67 7.41 22.27
C SER A 277 -18.65 5.88 22.30
N GLY A 278 -17.48 5.32 22.64
CA GLY A 278 -17.22 3.89 22.80
C GLY A 278 -16.42 3.64 24.07
N ALA A 279 -16.89 4.13 25.22
CA ALA A 279 -16.56 3.43 26.45
C ALA A 279 -17.07 1.98 26.29
N PRO A 280 -16.31 0.95 26.71
CA PRO A 280 -16.84 -0.40 26.76
C PRO A 280 -18.14 -0.35 27.56
N VAL A 281 -19.21 -0.92 27.00
CA VAL A 281 -20.52 -1.01 27.65
C VAL A 281 -20.39 -1.90 28.88
N PHE A 282 -19.94 -1.29 29.97
CA PHE A 282 -20.13 -1.70 31.36
C PHE A 282 -20.87 -0.59 32.11
N VAL A 283 -21.80 0.10 31.44
CA VAL A 283 -22.70 1.05 32.08
C VAL A 283 -24.10 0.46 32.05
N ASN A 284 -24.41 -0.22 33.15
CA ASN A 284 -25.75 -0.63 33.53
C ASN A 284 -26.71 0.56 33.37
N ASN A 285 -27.79 0.37 32.62
CA ASN A 285 -29.09 1.04 32.75
C ASN A 285 -29.15 2.58 32.95
N PHE A 286 -28.18 3.34 32.43
CA PHE A 286 -28.21 4.82 32.40
C PHE A 286 -28.06 5.40 30.97
N SER A 287 -28.30 4.59 29.94
CA SER A 287 -28.03 4.93 28.54
C SER A 287 -28.99 5.94 27.89
N ASN A 288 -30.17 6.20 28.48
CA ASN A 288 -31.13 7.12 27.85
C ASN A 288 -30.83 8.61 28.09
N ASN A 289 -29.98 8.94 29.08
CA ASN A 289 -29.64 10.34 29.39
C ASN A 289 -28.30 10.81 28.78
N ILE A 290 -27.43 9.90 28.34
CA ILE A 290 -26.13 10.29 27.75
C ILE A 290 -26.29 10.82 26.32
N ALA A 291 -27.31 10.34 25.59
CA ALA A 291 -27.63 10.87 24.26
C ALA A 291 -28.11 12.34 24.31
N LEU A 292 -28.79 12.75 25.38
CA LEU A 292 -29.23 14.13 25.61
C LEU A 292 -28.10 15.04 26.14
N ILE A 293 -27.12 14.49 26.87
CA ILE A 293 -25.94 15.26 27.32
C ILE A 293 -25.01 15.57 26.13
N ASN A 294 -24.89 14.66 25.16
CA ASN A 294 -24.02 14.83 24.00
C ASN A 294 -24.52 15.87 22.98
N SER A 295 -25.83 16.19 22.94
CA SER A 295 -26.36 17.25 22.08
C SER A 295 -26.43 18.62 22.78
N ALA A 296 -26.23 18.69 24.10
CA ALA A 296 -26.41 19.90 24.90
C ALA A 296 -25.11 20.50 25.47
N VAL A 297 -23.95 19.85 25.32
CA VAL A 297 -22.67 20.36 25.83
C VAL A 297 -21.77 20.83 24.67
N PRO A 298 -21.66 22.16 24.42
CA PRO A 298 -20.78 22.75 23.41
C PRO A 298 -19.30 22.30 23.53
N GLY A 299 -18.90 21.83 24.71
CA GLY A 299 -17.55 21.38 25.01
C GLY A 299 -17.09 20.11 24.27
N VAL A 300 -17.95 19.14 24.00
CA VAL A 300 -17.52 17.82 23.42
C VAL A 300 -16.90 17.98 22.03
N SER A 301 -17.40 18.93 21.24
CA SER A 301 -16.84 19.28 19.93
C SER A 301 -15.45 19.94 20.03
N ILE A 302 -15.23 20.74 21.08
CA ILE A 302 -13.97 21.44 21.35
C ILE A 302 -12.89 20.45 21.80
N TRP A 303 -13.19 19.52 22.72
CA TRP A 303 -12.25 18.47 23.14
C TRP A 303 -11.79 17.61 21.96
N LEU A 304 -12.72 17.27 21.07
CA LEU A 304 -12.42 16.50 19.87
C LEU A 304 -11.52 17.23 18.88
N LEU A 305 -11.73 18.54 18.71
CA LEU A 305 -10.86 19.37 17.90
C LEU A 305 -9.44 19.41 18.48
N HIS A 306 -9.32 19.55 19.81
CA HIS A 306 -8.03 19.56 20.50
C HIS A 306 -7.29 18.23 20.36
N ASP A 307 -7.98 17.09 20.51
CA ASP A 307 -7.35 15.78 20.38
C ASP A 307 -6.91 15.49 18.93
N ARG A 308 -7.65 15.98 17.94
CA ARG A 308 -7.24 15.94 16.52
C ARG A 308 -6.00 16.77 16.25
N LEU A 309 -5.92 17.99 16.79
CA LEU A 309 -4.76 18.86 16.66
C LEU A 309 -3.53 18.27 17.35
N ARG A 310 -3.68 17.71 18.56
CA ARG A 310 -2.60 17.01 19.28
C ARG A 310 -2.06 15.83 18.47
N LEU A 311 -2.93 15.03 17.84
CA LEU A 311 -2.50 13.91 17.00
C LEU A 311 -1.82 14.39 15.72
N ALA A 312 -2.33 15.45 15.08
CA ALA A 312 -1.67 16.06 13.93
C ALA A 312 -0.26 16.57 14.28
N LEU A 313 -0.11 17.24 15.43
CA LEU A 313 1.19 17.65 15.97
C LEU A 313 2.09 16.44 16.24
N ALA A 314 1.60 15.40 16.90
CA ALA A 314 2.38 14.19 17.18
C ALA A 314 2.91 13.52 15.89
N ILE A 315 2.09 13.45 14.85
CA ILE A 315 2.51 12.95 13.52
C ILE A 315 3.57 13.84 12.93
N SER A 316 3.39 15.15 12.99
CA SER A 316 4.35 16.11 12.44
C SER A 316 5.71 16.01 13.12
N PHE A 317 5.74 15.98 14.45
CA PHE A 317 6.98 15.74 15.21
C PHE A 317 7.60 14.40 14.83
N GLY A 318 6.81 13.32 14.76
CA GLY A 318 7.26 12.01 14.32
C GLY A 318 7.92 12.04 12.94
N MET A 319 7.30 12.74 11.98
CA MET A 319 7.85 12.93 10.63
C MET A 319 9.12 13.76 10.62
N THR A 320 9.22 14.81 11.44
CA THR A 320 10.45 15.60 11.60
C THR A 320 11.58 14.74 12.14
N TYR A 321 11.35 13.99 13.22
CA TYR A 321 12.34 13.08 13.78
C TYR A 321 12.77 12.00 12.78
N LEU A 322 11.80 11.37 12.08
CA LEU A 322 12.11 10.43 11.01
C LEU A 322 12.95 11.11 9.92
N SER A 323 12.60 12.30 9.45
CA SER A 323 13.37 12.99 8.41
C SER A 323 14.79 13.36 8.86
N ILE A 324 15.01 13.70 10.14
CA ILE A 324 16.35 13.95 10.70
C ILE A 324 17.17 12.65 10.73
N LEU A 325 16.58 11.57 11.23
CA LEU A 325 17.24 10.25 11.28
C LEU A 325 17.53 9.73 9.88
N LEU A 326 16.65 10.04 8.92
CA LEU A 326 16.76 9.56 7.57
C LEU A 326 17.67 10.42 6.68
N SER A 327 17.96 11.67 7.07
CA SER A 327 18.86 12.57 6.34
C SER A 327 20.33 12.20 6.55
N SER A 328 21.12 12.17 5.48
CA SER A 328 22.57 12.05 5.57
C SER A 328 23.14 13.33 6.21
N LYS A 329 23.95 13.16 7.27
CA LYS A 329 24.59 14.28 7.97
C LYS A 329 25.83 14.73 7.21
N ASP A 330 25.65 15.30 6.03
CA ASP A 330 26.76 15.78 5.23
C ASP A 330 27.16 17.21 5.66
N LEU A 331 28.31 17.32 6.32
CA LEU A 331 28.89 18.60 6.78
C LEU A 331 29.17 19.56 5.61
N VAL A 332 29.47 19.04 4.42
CA VAL A 332 29.77 19.86 3.24
C VAL A 332 28.50 20.55 2.73
N GLY A 333 27.35 19.86 2.77
CA GLY A 333 26.04 20.43 2.42
C GLY A 333 25.69 21.63 3.29
N PHE A 334 25.90 21.54 4.60
CA PHE A 334 25.68 22.66 5.53
C PHE A 334 26.62 23.84 5.26
N ARG A 335 27.89 23.59 4.91
CA ARG A 335 28.83 24.66 4.53
C ARG A 335 28.39 25.37 3.24
N LYS A 336 27.90 24.63 2.24
CA LYS A 336 27.35 25.20 1.00
C LYS A 336 26.13 26.06 1.28
N LEU A 337 25.21 25.58 2.13
CA LEU A 337 24.04 26.36 2.58
C LEU A 337 24.44 27.67 3.26
N PHE A 338 25.43 27.64 4.15
CA PHE A 338 25.90 28.85 4.83
C PHE A 338 26.52 29.86 3.84
N LYS A 339 27.26 29.37 2.83
CA LYS A 339 27.78 30.22 1.75
C LYS A 339 26.67 30.83 0.91
N LEU A 340 25.64 30.06 0.55
CA LEU A 340 24.49 30.55 -0.22
C LEU A 340 23.66 31.58 0.57
N LEU A 341 23.53 31.36 1.88
CA LEU A 341 22.90 32.32 2.79
C LEU A 341 23.71 33.64 2.85
N SER A 342 25.04 33.55 2.92
CA SER A 342 25.91 34.74 2.89
C SER A 342 25.93 35.46 1.54
N ALA A 343 25.54 34.79 0.46
CA ALA A 343 25.47 35.33 -0.90
C ALA A 343 24.08 35.87 -1.28
N ASP A 344 23.14 35.91 -0.33
CA ASP A 344 21.75 36.39 -0.48
C ASP A 344 20.92 35.68 -1.57
N GLN A 345 21.30 34.45 -1.92
CA GLN A 345 20.62 33.63 -2.93
C GLN A 345 19.50 32.78 -2.30
N ILE A 346 18.47 33.45 -1.78
CA ILE A 346 17.37 32.84 -0.99
C ILE A 346 16.67 31.69 -1.74
N LYS A 347 16.51 31.82 -3.07
CA LYS A 347 15.88 30.76 -3.88
C LYS A 347 16.68 29.47 -3.88
N GLU A 348 18.00 29.55 -4.03
CA GLU A 348 18.89 28.37 -4.00
C GLU A 348 19.02 27.80 -2.60
N VAL A 349 18.99 28.66 -1.57
CA VAL A 349 18.93 28.20 -0.17
C VAL A 349 17.70 27.33 0.05
N LEU A 350 16.51 27.80 -0.34
CA LEU A 350 15.27 27.04 -0.19
C LEU A 350 15.35 25.68 -0.90
N VAL A 351 15.83 25.62 -2.13
CA VAL A 351 15.92 24.33 -2.85
C VAL A 351 16.86 23.34 -2.15
N ASN A 352 17.96 23.82 -1.57
CA ASN A 352 18.98 22.99 -0.94
C ASN A 352 18.73 22.70 0.56
N LEU A 353 17.68 23.26 1.17
CA LEU A 353 17.39 23.03 2.58
C LEU A 353 16.97 21.57 2.83
N PRO A 354 17.52 20.92 3.88
CA PRO A 354 17.06 19.63 4.34
C PRO A 354 15.56 19.60 4.62
N VAL A 355 14.90 18.51 4.24
CA VAL A 355 13.45 18.28 4.42
C VAL A 355 13.00 18.46 5.88
N TRP A 356 13.87 18.13 6.85
CA TRP A 356 13.54 18.26 8.27
C TRP A 356 13.40 19.71 8.76
N ILE A 357 14.07 20.67 8.12
CA ILE A 357 13.94 22.10 8.48
C ILE A 357 12.54 22.58 8.13
N TYR A 358 12.01 22.13 7.00
CA TYR A 358 10.66 22.47 6.58
C TYR A 358 9.58 21.85 7.46
N SER A 359 9.74 20.59 7.87
CA SER A 359 8.79 19.96 8.80
C SER A 359 8.87 20.58 10.20
N LEU A 360 10.06 21.02 10.63
CA LEU A 360 10.24 21.77 11.87
C LEU A 360 9.56 23.15 11.83
N ALA A 361 9.69 23.88 10.71
CA ALA A 361 8.97 25.15 10.52
C ALA A 361 7.45 24.95 10.59
N LEU A 362 6.95 23.86 10.02
CA LEU A 362 5.54 23.48 10.07
C LEU A 362 5.09 23.15 11.51
N ASN A 363 5.90 22.44 12.30
CA ASN A 363 5.65 22.24 13.73
C ASN A 363 5.51 23.56 14.48
N GLY A 364 6.42 24.52 14.23
CA GLY A 364 6.38 25.83 14.87
C GLY A 364 5.08 26.57 14.60
N LEU A 365 4.59 26.53 13.36
CA LEU A 365 3.31 27.14 12.98
C LEU A 365 2.13 26.45 13.69
N LEU A 366 2.10 25.12 13.74
CA LEU A 366 1.03 24.34 14.39
C LEU A 366 1.00 24.47 15.92
N VAL A 367 2.11 24.78 16.58
CA VAL A 367 2.13 25.03 18.03
C VAL A 367 1.55 26.41 18.37
N ILE A 368 1.58 27.35 17.43
CA ILE A 368 1.05 28.71 17.61
C ILE A 368 -0.46 28.78 17.38
N LEU A 369 -0.99 27.90 16.51
CA LEU A 369 -2.43 27.72 16.25
C LEU A 369 -3.10 26.90 17.36
#